data_AF-A0AAW1YDG2-F1
#
_entry.id   AF-A0AAW1YDG2-F1
#
_cell.length_a   1.000
_cell.length_b   1.000
_cell.length_c   1.000
_cell.angle_alpha   90.00
_cell.angle_beta   90.00
_cell.angle_gamma   90.00
#
_symmetry.space_group_name_H-M   'P 1'
#
loop_
_entity.id
_entity.type
_entity.pdbx_description
1 polymer ?
#
loop_
_entity_poly.entity_id
_entity_poly.type
_entity_poly.pdbx_seq_one_letter_code
_entity_poly.pdbx_strand_id
1 'polypeptide(L)'
;MATTLPALQIPTFLSLKPLPQRLTFAFTNQSNSFSSFSTSSRPPRRRLTLTATPIAASLKENLGRLGKTWNDVTSLNSWVVRDYYRLVNSVNSFEPQIQRLTDDQLTAKTAEFRRRLGQGETLADIQAEAFAVVREAAKRKLGMRHFDVQIIGGAVLHDGSIAEMKTGEGKTLVSTLAAYLNALTGDGVHVVTVNDYLAQRDAEWMGRVHRFLGLSVGLIQRGMTAEKRRSNYRCDITYTNNSELGFDYLRDNLAGNSGELVMRSPKPFHFAIVDEVDSVLIDEGRNPLLISGEGNSF
;
A
#
# COMPACT_ATOMS: atom_id res chain seq x y z
N MET A 1 10.27 -28.63 -30.23
CA MET A 1 10.31 -29.28 -28.91
C MET A 1 9.75 -28.28 -27.90
N ALA A 2 8.53 -28.53 -27.42
CA ALA A 2 7.85 -27.66 -26.46
C ALA A 2 8.23 -28.08 -25.04
N THR A 3 8.68 -27.14 -24.21
CA THR A 3 8.90 -27.36 -22.78
C THR A 3 8.26 -26.22 -22.03
N THR A 4 7.23 -26.56 -21.27
CA THR A 4 6.42 -25.69 -20.40
C THR A 4 7.15 -25.40 -19.09
N LEU A 5 7.19 -24.13 -18.69
CA LEU A 5 7.68 -23.67 -17.38
C LEU A 5 6.54 -23.73 -16.33
N PRO A 6 6.81 -24.09 -15.07
CA PRO A 6 5.79 -24.16 -14.04
C PRO A 6 5.46 -22.77 -13.45
N ALA A 7 4.17 -22.57 -13.16
CA ALA A 7 3.64 -21.37 -12.52
C ALA A 7 4.13 -21.23 -11.07
N LEU A 8 4.66 -20.05 -10.72
CA LEU A 8 4.98 -19.68 -9.33
C LEU A 8 3.71 -19.56 -8.49
N GLN A 9 3.67 -20.28 -7.37
CA GLN A 9 2.65 -20.17 -6.33
C GLN A 9 2.91 -18.95 -5.44
N ILE A 10 1.89 -18.10 -5.30
CA ILE A 10 1.82 -17.01 -4.31
C ILE A 10 1.42 -17.63 -2.95
N PRO A 11 2.11 -17.35 -1.83
CA PRO A 11 1.69 -17.85 -0.53
C PRO A 11 0.51 -17.06 0.02
N THR A 12 -0.64 -17.72 0.18
CA THR A 12 -1.82 -17.28 0.91
C THR A 12 -1.55 -17.34 2.42
N PHE A 13 -1.26 -16.21 3.05
CA PHE A 13 -1.23 -16.09 4.52
C PHE A 13 -2.53 -15.44 4.99
N LEU A 14 -3.50 -16.28 5.38
CA LEU A 14 -4.54 -16.08 6.41
C LEU A 14 -5.57 -17.22 6.29
N SER A 15 -5.24 -18.40 6.81
CA SER A 15 -6.21 -19.49 7.04
C SER A 15 -6.50 -19.58 8.53
N LEU A 16 -7.60 -18.95 8.97
CA LEU A 16 -8.15 -19.15 10.30
C LEU A 16 -8.90 -20.50 10.32
N LYS A 17 -8.44 -21.43 11.14
CA LYS A 17 -9.10 -22.73 11.40
C LYS A 17 -10.46 -22.51 12.07
N PRO A 18 -11.53 -23.25 11.70
CA PRO A 18 -12.76 -23.29 12.49
C PRO A 18 -12.63 -24.29 13.65
N LEU A 19 -13.18 -23.92 14.81
CA LEU A 19 -13.33 -24.75 16.01
C LEU A 19 -14.40 -25.86 15.81
N PRO A 20 -14.30 -27.00 16.52
CA PRO A 20 -15.15 -28.16 16.28
C PRO A 20 -16.52 -28.04 16.97
N GLN A 21 -17.55 -28.54 16.29
CA GLN A 21 -18.89 -28.76 16.84
C GLN A 21 -18.98 -30.11 17.59
N ARG A 22 -19.60 -30.08 18.77
CA ARG A 22 -20.22 -31.20 19.53
C ARG A 22 -21.64 -30.70 19.89
N LEU A 23 -22.72 -31.47 20.04
CA LEU A 23 -23.03 -32.90 19.98
C LEU A 23 -24.56 -33.03 19.74
N THR A 24 -24.93 -34.20 19.23
CA THR A 24 -26.21 -34.87 18.96
C THR A 24 -27.35 -34.79 19.99
N PHE A 25 -28.61 -34.95 19.52
CA PHE A 25 -29.67 -35.91 19.96
C PHE A 25 -30.75 -35.98 18.84
N ALA A 26 -30.95 -37.07 18.08
CA ALA A 26 -31.76 -38.29 18.31
C ALA A 26 -33.29 -37.98 18.43
N PHE A 27 -34.29 -38.65 17.82
CA PHE A 27 -34.54 -40.06 17.51
C PHE A 27 -35.85 -40.20 16.65
N THR A 28 -35.91 -41.17 15.70
CA THR A 28 -37.06 -42.06 15.27
C THR A 28 -38.44 -41.49 14.86
N ASN A 29 -39.35 -42.14 14.09
CA ASN A 29 -39.44 -43.38 13.29
C ASN A 29 -40.70 -43.29 12.37
N GLN A 30 -40.79 -44.22 11.40
CA GLN A 30 -42.02 -44.81 10.79
C GLN A 30 -42.91 -43.94 9.87
N SER A 31 -43.60 -44.43 8.83
CA SER A 31 -43.59 -45.64 7.98
C SER A 31 -44.81 -45.56 7.05
N ASN A 32 -44.70 -46.10 5.82
CA ASN A 32 -45.77 -46.67 4.96
C ASN A 32 -46.88 -45.70 4.44
N SER A 33 -47.52 -45.84 3.27
CA SER A 33 -47.65 -46.91 2.24
C SER A 33 -48.48 -46.36 1.05
N PHE A 34 -48.33 -46.96 -0.14
CA PHE A 34 -49.33 -47.34 -1.20
C PHE A 34 -50.66 -46.55 -1.35
N SER A 35 -51.30 -46.31 -2.50
CA SER A 35 -51.23 -46.81 -3.89
C SER A 35 -52.22 -46.07 -4.82
N SER A 36 -51.99 -46.23 -6.14
CA SER A 36 -52.96 -46.50 -7.24
C SER A 36 -54.04 -45.51 -7.75
N PHE A 37 -53.93 -45.26 -9.08
CA PHE A 37 -54.93 -45.29 -10.17
C PHE A 37 -56.00 -44.16 -10.38
N SER A 38 -55.92 -43.58 -11.60
CA SER A 38 -56.95 -43.13 -12.59
C SER A 38 -58.35 -42.68 -12.12
N THR A 39 -59.02 -41.66 -12.67
CA THR A 39 -59.36 -41.42 -14.09
C THR A 39 -60.17 -40.11 -14.20
N SER A 40 -60.12 -39.43 -15.35
CA SER A 40 -61.24 -38.70 -16.02
C SER A 40 -62.00 -37.55 -15.32
N SER A 41 -61.89 -36.32 -15.85
CA SER A 41 -62.98 -35.52 -16.49
C SER A 41 -62.78 -33.98 -16.37
N ARG A 42 -63.35 -33.24 -17.33
CA ARG A 42 -63.06 -31.85 -17.76
C ARG A 42 -63.89 -30.76 -16.98
N PRO A 43 -63.72 -29.44 -17.23
CA PRO A 43 -63.52 -28.37 -16.22
C PRO A 43 -64.77 -27.52 -15.88
N PRO A 44 -64.66 -26.48 -15.02
CA PRO A 44 -64.85 -25.12 -15.56
C PRO A 44 -64.01 -23.97 -14.92
N ARG A 45 -64.05 -22.85 -15.63
CA ARG A 45 -63.42 -21.53 -15.44
C ARG A 45 -63.33 -21.00 -13.99
N ARG A 46 -62.17 -20.48 -13.60
CA ARG A 46 -62.00 -19.55 -12.47
C ARG A 46 -61.27 -18.26 -12.86
N ARG A 47 -61.85 -17.17 -12.36
CA ARG A 47 -61.55 -15.74 -12.41
C ARG A 47 -60.04 -15.39 -12.31
N LEU A 48 -59.53 -14.62 -13.26
CA LEU A 48 -58.26 -13.90 -13.10
C LEU A 48 -58.45 -12.84 -12.00
N THR A 49 -57.74 -13.02 -10.88
CA THR A 49 -57.58 -11.99 -9.86
C THR A 49 -56.15 -11.46 -10.00
N LEU A 50 -56.00 -10.25 -10.54
CA LEU A 50 -54.75 -9.51 -10.51
C LEU A 50 -54.46 -9.13 -9.05
N THR A 51 -53.62 -9.91 -8.39
CA THR A 51 -53.06 -9.53 -7.09
C THR A 51 -51.81 -8.71 -7.34
N ALA A 52 -51.86 -7.42 -6.97
CA ALA A 52 -50.69 -6.55 -6.97
C ALA A 52 -49.66 -7.10 -5.96
N THR A 53 -48.52 -7.57 -6.46
CA THR A 53 -47.38 -7.96 -5.62
C THR A 53 -46.81 -6.74 -4.88
N PRO A 54 -46.42 -6.85 -3.60
CA PRO A 54 -46.00 -5.72 -2.80
C PRO A 54 -44.54 -5.35 -3.13
N ILE A 55 -44.35 -4.47 -4.12
CA ILE A 55 -43.04 -3.89 -4.46
C ILE A 55 -42.44 -3.11 -3.27
N ALA A 56 -43.27 -2.64 -2.34
CA ALA A 56 -42.85 -1.85 -1.18
C ALA A 56 -42.04 -2.63 -0.12
N ALA A 57 -42.27 -3.94 0.03
CA ALA A 57 -41.57 -4.75 1.04
C ALA A 57 -40.10 -4.99 0.65
N SER A 58 -39.85 -5.26 -0.63
CA SER A 58 -38.50 -5.48 -1.20
C SER A 58 -37.63 -4.21 -1.17
N LEU A 59 -38.23 -3.03 -1.37
CA LEU A 59 -37.51 -1.76 -1.28
C LEU A 59 -37.03 -1.45 0.15
N LYS A 60 -37.88 -1.71 1.15
CA LYS A 60 -37.54 -1.44 2.56
C LYS A 60 -36.45 -2.39 3.08
N GLU A 61 -36.47 -3.64 2.62
CA GLU A 61 -35.47 -4.65 2.94
C GLU A 61 -34.12 -4.36 2.27
N ASN A 62 -34.13 -3.91 1.00
CA ASN A 62 -32.92 -3.48 0.29
C ASN A 62 -32.33 -2.18 0.89
N LEU A 63 -33.15 -1.21 1.28
CA LEU A 63 -32.70 0.01 1.97
C LEU A 63 -32.09 -0.29 3.34
N GLY A 64 -32.69 -1.22 4.11
CA GLY A 64 -32.14 -1.66 5.39
C GLY A 64 -30.82 -2.43 5.25
N ARG A 65 -30.69 -3.22 4.17
CA ARG A 65 -29.46 -3.95 3.86
C ARG A 65 -28.35 -3.01 3.39
N LEU A 66 -28.66 -2.04 2.54
CA LEU A 66 -27.77 -0.93 2.19
C LEU A 66 -27.33 -0.19 3.45
N GLY A 67 -28.25 0.28 4.29
CA GLY A 67 -27.91 1.01 5.52
C GLY A 67 -26.99 0.23 6.47
N LYS A 68 -27.17 -1.08 6.60
CA LYS A 68 -26.24 -1.95 7.33
C LYS A 68 -24.88 -2.03 6.65
N THR A 69 -24.81 -2.23 5.33
CA THR A 69 -23.55 -2.21 4.58
C THR A 69 -22.80 -0.88 4.73
N TRP A 70 -23.48 0.27 4.73
CA TRP A 70 -22.86 1.58 4.94
C TRP A 70 -22.34 1.77 6.37
N ASN A 71 -23.08 1.31 7.37
CA ASN A 71 -22.62 1.29 8.77
C ASN A 71 -21.45 0.32 8.98
N ASP A 72 -21.45 -0.82 8.28
CA ASP A 72 -20.37 -1.79 8.34
C ASP A 72 -19.10 -1.21 7.69
N VAL A 73 -19.21 -0.56 6.52
CA VAL A 73 -18.09 0.13 5.84
C VAL A 73 -17.50 1.26 6.70
N THR A 74 -18.33 2.08 7.33
CA THR A 74 -17.86 3.13 8.25
C THR A 74 -17.27 2.56 9.53
N SER A 75 -17.81 1.45 10.04
CA SER A 75 -17.28 0.76 11.21
C SER A 75 -15.91 0.11 10.94
N LEU A 76 -15.68 -0.44 9.74
CA LEU A 76 -14.40 -1.04 9.35
C LEU A 76 -13.25 -0.04 9.45
N ASN A 77 -13.46 1.21 9.02
CA ASN A 77 -12.47 2.26 9.18
C ASN A 77 -12.27 2.68 10.63
N SER A 78 -13.31 2.65 11.48
CA SER A 78 -13.20 3.11 12.86
C SER A 78 -12.20 2.31 13.71
N TRP A 79 -12.09 0.99 13.48
CA TRP A 79 -11.13 0.14 14.19
C TRP A 79 -9.70 0.38 13.73
N VAL A 80 -9.50 0.50 12.41
CA VAL A 80 -8.20 0.81 11.79
C VAL A 80 -7.69 2.17 12.27
N VAL A 81 -8.57 3.18 12.28
CA VAL A 81 -8.26 4.52 12.79
C VAL A 81 -7.85 4.48 14.27
N ARG A 82 -8.52 3.66 15.10
CA ARG A 82 -8.19 3.52 16.52
C ARG A 82 -6.77 3.00 16.73
N ASP A 83 -6.33 2.05 15.90
CA ASP A 83 -5.00 1.47 16.01
C ASP A 83 -3.92 2.50 15.64
N TYR A 84 -4.14 3.33 14.60
CA TYR A 84 -3.25 4.44 14.30
C TYR A 84 -3.18 5.49 15.41
N TYR A 85 -4.26 5.76 16.14
CA TYR A 85 -4.19 6.65 17.31
C TYR A 85 -3.33 6.07 18.44
N ARG A 86 -3.24 4.74 18.58
CA ARG A 86 -2.28 4.14 19.54
C ARG A 86 -0.84 4.35 19.10
N LEU A 87 -0.58 4.25 17.79
CA LEU A 87 0.72 4.58 17.23
C LEU A 87 1.06 6.05 17.50
N VAL A 88 0.14 6.99 17.23
CA VAL A 88 0.32 8.42 17.53
C VAL A 88 0.70 8.63 18.99
N ASN A 89 -0.02 8.02 19.93
CA ASN A 89 0.28 8.12 21.36
C ASN A 89 1.69 7.60 21.70
N SER A 90 2.12 6.52 21.04
CA SER A 90 3.46 5.96 21.20
C SER A 90 4.53 6.88 20.62
N VAL A 91 4.30 7.47 19.44
CA VAL A 91 5.20 8.47 18.85
C VAL A 91 5.33 9.70 19.77
N ASN A 92 4.20 10.18 20.31
CA ASN A 92 4.17 11.31 21.23
C ASN A 92 4.90 11.02 22.54
N SER A 93 4.90 9.78 23.04
CA SER A 93 5.59 9.41 24.27
C SER A 93 7.12 9.37 24.11
N PHE A 94 7.63 9.10 22.90
CA PHE A 94 9.06 9.18 22.59
C PHE A 94 9.58 10.62 22.46
N GLU A 95 8.72 11.58 22.10
CA GLU A 95 9.13 12.95 21.78
C GLU A 95 10.01 13.63 22.84
N PRO A 96 9.72 13.57 24.16
CA PRO A 96 10.59 14.21 25.16
C PRO A 96 12.00 13.62 25.22
N GLN A 97 12.17 12.34 24.90
CA GLN A 97 13.47 11.67 24.89
C GLN A 97 14.24 12.01 23.61
N ILE A 98 13.56 11.96 22.46
CA ILE A 98 14.14 12.26 21.15
C ILE A 98 14.55 13.74 21.04
N GLN A 99 13.75 14.67 21.57
CA GLN A 99 14.07 16.09 21.59
C GLN A 99 15.39 16.42 22.32
N ARG A 100 15.78 15.60 23.31
CA ARG A 100 17.01 15.79 24.09
C ARG A 100 18.26 15.29 23.37
N LEU A 101 18.11 14.53 22.28
CA LEU A 101 19.24 14.03 21.52
C LEU A 101 19.95 15.19 20.80
N THR A 102 21.27 15.14 20.80
CA THR A 102 22.09 15.99 19.91
C THR A 102 21.88 15.59 18.44
N ASP A 103 22.30 16.44 17.51
CA ASP A 103 22.21 16.13 16.08
C ASP A 103 22.94 14.81 15.74
N ASP A 104 24.14 14.60 16.27
CA ASP A 104 24.90 13.37 16.05
C ASP A 104 24.21 12.13 16.61
N GLN A 105 23.62 12.23 17.81
CA GLN A 105 22.85 11.14 18.42
C GLN A 105 21.59 10.82 17.62
N LEU A 106 20.91 11.84 17.08
CA LEU A 106 19.71 11.67 16.26
C LEU A 106 20.05 10.99 14.93
N THR A 107 21.15 11.40 14.28
CA THR A 107 21.68 10.71 13.09
C THR A 107 22.09 9.27 13.38
N ALA A 108 22.68 8.99 14.55
CA ALA A 108 23.09 7.65 14.94
C ALA A 108 21.92 6.66 15.11
N LYS A 109 20.69 7.14 15.31
CA LYS A 109 19.49 6.29 15.41
C LYS A 109 19.29 5.41 14.17
N THR A 110 19.66 5.87 12.98
CA THR A 110 19.55 5.08 11.74
C THR A 110 20.39 3.80 11.81
N ALA A 111 21.64 3.91 12.27
CA ALA A 111 22.51 2.75 12.43
C ALA A 111 22.01 1.81 13.54
N GLU A 112 21.47 2.38 14.62
CA GLU A 112 20.84 1.62 15.70
C GLU A 112 19.64 0.81 15.20
N PHE A 113 18.73 1.42 14.44
CA PHE A 113 17.56 0.73 13.89
C PHE A 113 17.96 -0.36 12.91
N ARG A 114 18.91 -0.10 11.99
CA ARG A 114 19.45 -1.12 11.08
C ARG A 114 20.02 -2.32 11.83
N ARG A 115 20.73 -2.08 12.93
CA ARG A 115 21.24 -3.16 13.80
C ARG A 115 20.11 -3.95 14.45
N ARG A 116 19.09 -3.28 15.00
CA ARG A 116 17.92 -3.92 15.62
C ARG A 116 17.13 -4.79 14.62
N LEU A 117 16.93 -4.30 13.40
CA LEU A 117 16.34 -5.08 12.31
C LEU A 117 17.21 -6.31 11.98
N GLY A 118 18.53 -6.15 11.93
CA GLY A 118 19.46 -7.28 11.75
C GLY A 118 19.46 -8.30 12.90
N GLN A 119 18.94 -7.92 14.08
CA GLN A 119 18.79 -8.79 15.25
C GLN A 119 17.39 -9.43 15.34
N GLY A 120 16.51 -9.18 14.37
CA GLY A 120 15.21 -9.83 14.25
C GLY A 120 14.02 -8.98 14.69
N GLU A 121 14.21 -7.71 15.09
CA GLU A 121 13.08 -6.78 15.22
C GLU A 121 12.46 -6.50 13.85
N THR A 122 11.16 -6.23 13.84
CA THR A 122 10.40 -5.88 12.64
C THR A 122 10.28 -4.36 12.46
N LEU A 123 9.88 -3.90 11.28
CA LEU A 123 9.57 -2.49 11.06
C LEU A 123 8.45 -1.99 11.98
N ALA A 124 7.47 -2.85 12.30
CA ALA A 124 6.39 -2.52 13.22
C ALA A 124 6.90 -2.26 14.66
N ASP A 125 7.89 -3.03 15.12
CA ASP A 125 8.47 -2.89 16.46
C ASP A 125 9.17 -1.53 16.65
N ILE A 126 9.79 -1.02 15.58
CA ILE A 126 10.55 0.25 15.60
C ILE A 126 9.76 1.46 15.10
N GLN A 127 8.56 1.26 14.52
CA GLN A 127 7.82 2.29 13.77
C GLN A 127 7.60 3.56 14.59
N ALA A 128 7.10 3.44 15.82
CA ALA A 128 6.78 4.60 16.66
C ALA A 128 8.03 5.45 16.97
N GLU A 129 9.14 4.80 17.29
CA GLU A 129 10.39 5.47 17.61
C GLU A 129 11.02 6.10 16.36
N ALA A 130 11.02 5.38 15.23
CA ALA A 130 11.48 5.88 13.94
C ALA A 130 10.70 7.12 13.50
N PHE A 131 9.38 7.13 13.67
CA PHE A 131 8.54 8.28 13.35
C PHE A 131 8.82 9.48 14.27
N ALA A 132 9.10 9.25 15.55
CA ALA A 132 9.52 10.31 16.46
C ALA A 132 10.87 10.93 16.04
N VAL A 133 11.83 10.09 15.60
CA VAL A 133 13.12 10.53 15.06
C VAL A 133 12.95 11.38 13.80
N VAL A 134 12.12 10.94 12.84
CA VAL A 134 11.83 11.71 11.62
C VAL A 134 11.13 13.02 11.94
N ARG A 135 10.18 13.02 12.87
CA ARG A 135 9.50 14.24 13.32
C ARG A 135 10.48 15.28 13.87
N GLU A 136 11.40 14.85 14.73
CA GLU A 136 12.42 15.75 15.29
C GLU A 136 13.39 16.23 14.20
N ALA A 137 13.80 15.36 13.27
CA ALA A 137 14.64 15.73 12.15
C ALA A 137 13.97 16.77 11.23
N ALA A 138 12.68 16.61 10.92
CA ALA A 138 11.92 17.59 10.15
C ALA A 138 11.79 18.92 10.89
N LYS A 139 11.56 18.89 12.20
CA LYS A 139 11.53 20.10 13.03
C LYS A 139 12.86 20.85 12.96
N ARG A 140 14.00 20.14 13.05
CA ARG A 140 15.33 20.77 13.01
C ARG A 140 15.74 21.26 11.63
N LYS A 141 15.44 20.51 10.57
CA LYS A 141 15.95 20.82 9.22
C LYS A 141 14.99 21.62 8.35
N LEU A 142 13.69 21.50 8.61
CA LEU A 142 12.64 22.18 7.85
C LEU A 142 11.83 23.18 8.69
N GLY A 143 11.99 23.19 10.02
CA GLY A 143 11.14 24.01 10.91
C GLY A 143 9.71 23.48 11.02
N MET A 144 9.45 22.23 10.61
CA MET A 144 8.12 21.63 10.53
C MET A 144 8.03 20.42 11.44
N ARG A 145 7.14 20.46 12.44
CA ARG A 145 6.82 19.30 13.29
C ARG A 145 5.59 18.61 12.71
N HIS A 146 5.67 17.31 12.42
CA HIS A 146 4.51 16.54 11.97
C HIS A 146 3.35 16.60 12.98
N PHE A 147 2.15 16.88 12.48
CA PHE A 147 0.91 16.74 13.23
C PHE A 147 0.51 15.27 13.41
N ASP A 148 -0.39 14.99 14.33
CA ASP A 148 -0.84 13.63 14.61
C ASP A 148 -1.53 13.00 13.39
N VAL A 149 -2.33 13.77 12.65
CA VAL A 149 -2.93 13.31 11.38
C VAL A 149 -1.88 12.96 10.31
N GLN A 150 -0.72 13.63 10.34
CA GLN A 150 0.38 13.34 9.43
C GLN A 150 1.14 12.07 9.83
N ILE A 151 1.25 11.79 11.14
CA ILE A 151 1.74 10.50 11.64
C ILE A 151 0.85 9.35 11.19
N ILE A 152 -0.48 9.53 11.29
CA ILE A 152 -1.46 8.56 10.79
C ILE A 152 -1.27 8.35 9.28
N GLY A 153 -1.18 9.44 8.50
CA GLY A 153 -0.93 9.36 7.06
C GLY A 153 0.34 8.58 6.72
N GLY A 154 1.43 8.80 7.48
CA GLY A 154 2.68 8.07 7.28
C GLY A 154 2.56 6.57 7.57
N ALA A 155 1.76 6.20 8.57
CA ALA A 155 1.46 4.81 8.89
C ALA A 155 0.59 4.16 7.81
N VAL A 156 -0.45 4.86 7.34
CA VAL A 156 -1.30 4.39 6.23
C VAL A 156 -0.49 4.12 4.97
N LEU A 157 0.46 5.00 4.63
CA LEU A 157 1.38 4.79 3.51
C LEU A 157 2.28 3.57 3.74
N HIS A 158 2.85 3.39 4.94
CA HIS A 158 3.66 2.22 5.27
C HIS A 158 2.88 0.90 5.11
N ASP A 159 1.60 0.90 5.48
CA ASP A 159 0.69 -0.24 5.34
C ASP A 159 0.27 -0.51 3.88
N GLY A 160 0.82 0.24 2.91
CA GLY A 160 0.53 0.08 1.48
C GLY A 160 -0.84 0.57 1.07
N SER A 161 -1.46 1.45 1.87
CA SER A 161 -2.81 1.98 1.65
C SER A 161 -2.79 3.43 1.18
N ILE A 162 -3.92 3.89 0.62
CA ILE A 162 -4.09 5.28 0.17
C ILE A 162 -4.39 6.17 1.38
N ALA A 163 -3.48 7.10 1.66
CA ALA A 163 -3.70 8.15 2.67
C ALA A 163 -4.45 9.34 2.05
N GLU A 164 -5.79 9.32 2.13
CA GLU A 164 -6.60 10.46 1.68
C GLU A 164 -6.44 11.64 2.66
N MET A 165 -5.82 12.72 2.18
CA MET A 165 -5.60 13.94 2.94
C MET A 165 -6.02 15.14 2.09
N LYS A 166 -6.60 16.16 2.71
CA LYS A 166 -6.98 17.38 2.00
C LYS A 166 -5.73 18.15 1.54
N THR A 167 -5.86 18.92 0.47
CA THR A 167 -4.80 19.84 0.02
C THR A 167 -4.45 20.80 1.15
N GLY A 168 -3.15 21.00 1.40
CA GLY A 168 -2.65 21.82 2.51
C GLY A 168 -2.36 21.05 3.80
N GLU A 169 -2.79 19.80 3.95
CA GLU A 169 -2.49 18.95 5.12
C GLU A 169 -1.02 18.44 5.16
N GLY A 170 -0.19 18.84 4.18
CA GLY A 170 1.24 18.51 4.16
C GLY A 170 1.58 17.09 3.70
N LYS A 171 0.89 16.57 2.67
CA LYS A 171 1.17 15.24 2.05
C LYS A 171 2.65 15.00 1.75
N THR A 172 3.33 16.00 1.20
CA THR A 172 4.76 15.92 0.90
C THR A 172 5.59 15.66 2.16
N LEU A 173 5.29 16.31 3.28
CA LEU A 173 5.97 16.08 4.56
C LEU A 173 5.65 14.69 5.12
N VAL A 174 4.42 14.19 4.94
CA VAL A 174 3.99 12.84 5.37
C VAL A 174 4.83 11.75 4.72
N SER A 175 5.18 11.89 3.43
CA SER A 175 6.00 10.91 2.70
C SER A 175 7.33 10.61 3.39
N THR A 176 7.90 11.57 4.12
CA THR A 176 9.20 11.41 4.80
C THR A 176 9.19 10.30 5.85
N LEU A 177 8.05 10.08 6.53
CA LEU A 177 7.88 9.07 7.58
C LEU A 177 7.97 7.66 7.00
N ALA A 178 7.11 7.37 6.01
CA ALA A 178 7.06 6.07 5.35
C ALA A 178 8.34 5.81 4.54
N ALA A 179 8.89 6.83 3.87
CA ALA A 179 10.13 6.68 3.11
C ALA A 179 11.31 6.32 4.03
N TYR A 180 11.45 7.01 5.16
CA TYR A 180 12.52 6.71 6.12
C TYR A 180 12.40 5.30 6.68
N LEU A 181 11.23 4.92 7.20
CA LEU A 181 11.02 3.62 7.84
C LEU A 181 11.33 2.46 6.87
N ASN A 182 10.77 2.51 5.66
CA ASN A 182 10.98 1.45 4.67
C ASN A 182 12.42 1.45 4.11
N ALA A 183 13.11 2.59 4.10
CA ALA A 183 14.51 2.67 3.67
C ALA A 183 15.50 2.04 4.67
N LEU A 184 15.08 1.77 5.92
CA LEU A 184 15.92 1.13 6.92
C LEU A 184 16.30 -0.31 6.54
N THR A 185 15.52 -0.99 5.70
CA THR A 185 15.83 -2.33 5.19
C THR A 185 17.05 -2.34 4.26
N GLY A 186 17.37 -1.19 3.65
CA GLY A 186 18.44 -1.07 2.65
C GLY A 186 18.04 -1.55 1.25
N ASP A 187 16.80 -2.00 1.05
CA ASP A 187 16.31 -2.51 -0.24
C ASP A 187 15.89 -1.39 -1.21
N GLY A 188 15.76 -0.15 -0.74
CA GLY A 188 15.45 1.04 -1.53
C GLY A 188 13.97 1.45 -1.49
N VAL A 189 13.71 2.75 -1.58
CA VAL A 189 12.35 3.32 -1.66
C VAL A 189 12.24 4.25 -2.86
N HIS A 190 11.19 4.12 -3.64
CA HIS A 190 10.87 5.06 -4.72
C HIS A 190 9.80 6.05 -4.27
N VAL A 191 10.10 7.34 -4.29
CA VAL A 191 9.09 8.40 -4.16
C VAL A 191 8.77 8.89 -5.56
N VAL A 192 7.55 8.59 -6.01
CA VAL A 192 7.08 8.81 -7.38
C VAL A 192 6.17 10.02 -7.40
N THR A 193 6.56 11.04 -8.16
CA THR A 193 5.76 12.25 -8.38
C THR A 193 5.22 12.29 -9.82
N VAL A 194 4.32 13.23 -10.11
CA VAL A 194 3.75 13.40 -11.46
C VAL A 194 4.73 13.98 -12.49
N ASN A 195 5.78 14.72 -12.07
CA ASN A 195 6.74 15.31 -13.01
C ASN A 195 8.14 15.52 -12.42
N ASP A 196 9.12 15.80 -13.29
CA ASP A 196 10.53 16.00 -12.93
C ASP A 196 10.76 17.17 -11.97
N TYR A 197 9.97 18.24 -12.09
CA TYR A 197 10.12 19.42 -11.23
C TYR A 197 9.77 19.09 -9.78
N LEU A 198 8.65 18.39 -9.54
CA LEU A 198 8.23 17.97 -8.21
C LEU A 198 9.21 16.95 -7.62
N ALA A 199 9.67 15.98 -8.43
CA ALA A 199 10.69 15.02 -8.00
C ALA A 199 11.96 15.74 -7.52
N GLN A 200 12.46 16.71 -8.29
CA GLN A 200 13.63 17.49 -7.92
C GLN A 200 13.40 18.34 -6.67
N ARG A 201 12.30 19.10 -6.64
CA ARG A 201 11.94 19.94 -5.49
C ARG A 201 11.88 19.13 -4.20
N ASP A 202 11.25 17.96 -4.24
CA ASP A 202 11.05 17.14 -3.05
C ASP A 202 12.36 16.42 -2.64
N ALA A 203 13.18 15.98 -3.60
CA ALA A 203 14.51 15.46 -3.31
C ALA A 203 15.46 16.50 -2.68
N GLU A 204 15.33 17.76 -3.08
CA GLU A 204 16.09 18.88 -2.51
C GLU A 204 15.55 19.30 -1.14
N TRP A 205 14.22 19.36 -0.99
CA TRP A 205 13.61 19.86 0.24
C TRP A 205 13.40 18.77 1.30
N MET A 206 12.59 17.75 1.01
CA MET A 206 12.32 16.64 1.93
C MET A 206 13.55 15.77 2.16
N GLY A 207 14.36 15.58 1.11
CA GLY A 207 15.61 14.83 1.20
C GLY A 207 16.61 15.39 2.23
N ARG A 208 16.48 16.64 2.69
CA ARG A 208 17.28 17.19 3.81
C ARG A 208 17.05 16.43 5.11
N VAL A 209 15.83 15.94 5.35
CA VAL A 209 15.49 15.15 6.54
C VAL A 209 16.20 13.81 6.49
N HIS A 210 16.11 13.11 5.37
CA HIS A 210 16.73 11.80 5.19
C HIS A 210 18.26 11.86 5.19
N ARG A 211 18.85 12.83 4.47
CA ARG A 211 20.31 13.04 4.47
C ARG A 211 20.84 13.37 5.87
N PHE A 212 20.11 14.19 6.63
CA PHE A 212 20.48 14.48 8.02
C PHE A 212 20.46 13.23 8.90
N LEU A 213 19.50 12.33 8.68
CA LEU A 213 19.44 11.03 9.36
C LEU A 213 20.40 10.00 8.75
N GLY A 214 21.34 10.40 7.87
CA GLY A 214 22.37 9.51 7.34
C GLY A 214 21.90 8.56 6.24
N LEU A 215 20.70 8.76 5.67
CA LEU A 215 20.26 8.05 4.47
C LEU A 215 20.73 8.78 3.21
N SER A 216 21.10 8.00 2.19
CA SER A 216 21.40 8.51 0.87
C SER A 216 20.11 8.79 0.08
N VAL A 217 20.08 9.91 -0.65
CA VAL A 217 18.92 10.36 -1.42
C VAL A 217 19.34 10.59 -2.87
N GLY A 218 18.74 9.83 -3.79
CA GLY A 218 18.95 9.93 -5.23
C GLY A 218 17.78 10.63 -5.93
N LEU A 219 18.05 11.12 -7.14
CA LEU A 219 17.07 11.74 -8.00
C LEU A 219 17.25 11.21 -9.43
N ILE A 220 16.17 10.71 -10.04
CA ILE A 220 16.13 10.33 -11.44
C ILE A 220 15.45 11.44 -12.23
N GLN A 221 16.11 11.86 -13.32
CA GLN A 221 15.59 12.86 -14.25
C GLN A 221 15.83 12.41 -15.69
N ARG A 222 15.06 13.00 -16.60
CA ARG A 222 15.25 12.82 -18.03
C ARG A 222 16.67 13.19 -18.46
N GLY A 223 17.22 12.42 -19.40
CA GLY A 223 18.55 12.66 -19.98
C GLY A 223 19.75 12.26 -19.12
N MET A 224 19.54 11.68 -17.93
CA MET A 224 20.64 11.11 -17.14
C MET A 224 21.29 9.91 -17.84
N THR A 225 22.62 9.83 -17.78
CA THR A 225 23.39 8.67 -18.26
C THR A 225 23.09 7.43 -17.42
N ALA A 226 23.36 6.24 -17.98
CA ALA A 226 23.15 4.98 -17.28
C ALA A 226 23.95 4.90 -15.97
N GLU A 227 25.19 5.40 -15.92
CA GLU A 227 25.97 5.39 -14.68
C GLU A 227 25.35 6.27 -13.59
N LYS A 228 24.86 7.47 -13.96
CA LYS A 228 24.19 8.37 -13.02
C LYS A 228 22.89 7.76 -12.50
N ARG A 229 22.08 7.17 -13.38
CA ARG A 229 20.85 6.46 -12.97
C ARG A 229 21.16 5.33 -11.99
N ARG A 230 22.15 4.50 -12.30
CA ARG A 230 22.60 3.42 -11.41
C ARG A 230 23.05 3.93 -10.04
N SER A 231 23.78 5.04 -10.00
CA SER A 231 24.16 5.66 -8.73
C SER A 231 22.94 6.14 -7.93
N ASN A 232 21.96 6.75 -8.59
CA ASN A 232 20.75 7.28 -7.95
C ASN A 232 19.79 6.18 -7.47
N TYR A 233 19.62 5.09 -8.24
CA TYR A 233 18.83 3.92 -7.79
C TYR A 233 19.50 3.17 -6.63
N ARG A 234 20.81 3.29 -6.46
CA ARG A 234 21.54 2.71 -5.30
C ARG A 234 21.38 3.51 -4.01
N CYS A 235 20.77 4.70 -4.05
CA CYS A 235 20.45 5.43 -2.84
C CYS A 235 19.35 4.73 -2.03
N ASP A 236 19.30 4.97 -0.74
CA ASP A 236 18.29 4.40 0.17
C ASP A 236 16.88 4.86 -0.22
N ILE A 237 16.76 6.12 -0.67
CA ILE A 237 15.53 6.72 -1.18
C ILE A 237 15.84 7.36 -2.54
N THR A 238 15.02 7.10 -3.54
CA THR A 238 15.13 7.66 -4.88
C THR A 238 13.85 8.41 -5.23
N TYR A 239 13.97 9.68 -5.55
CA TYR A 239 12.88 10.48 -6.11
C TYR A 239 12.90 10.36 -7.64
N THR A 240 11.73 10.20 -8.24
CA THR A 240 11.55 10.05 -9.68
C THR A 240 10.14 10.46 -10.08
N ASN A 241 9.92 10.67 -11.37
CA ASN A 241 8.56 10.64 -11.91
C ASN A 241 8.18 9.21 -12.35
N ASN A 242 6.89 9.00 -12.60
CA ASN A 242 6.32 7.72 -13.02
C ASN A 242 6.82 7.24 -14.40
N SER A 243 6.93 8.16 -15.37
CA SER A 243 7.37 7.87 -16.74
C SER A 243 8.82 7.37 -16.78
N GLU A 244 9.74 8.06 -16.10
CA GLU A 244 11.16 7.70 -16.02
C GLU A 244 11.36 6.36 -15.32
N LEU A 245 10.63 6.11 -14.23
CA LEU A 245 10.67 4.84 -13.52
C LEU A 245 10.21 3.68 -14.43
N GLY A 246 9.12 3.88 -15.18
CA GLY A 246 8.62 2.88 -16.13
C GLY A 246 9.56 2.66 -17.31
N PHE A 247 10.13 3.73 -17.90
CA PHE A 247 11.09 3.60 -19.00
C PHE A 247 12.42 2.98 -18.58
N ASP A 248 12.90 3.23 -17.35
CA ASP A 248 14.06 2.52 -16.82
C ASP A 248 13.78 1.03 -16.66
N TYR A 249 12.62 0.67 -16.11
CA TYR A 249 12.23 -0.73 -16.01
C TYR A 249 12.16 -1.41 -17.38
N LEU A 250 11.54 -0.76 -18.37
CA LEU A 250 11.48 -1.31 -19.73
C LEU A 250 12.88 -1.45 -20.36
N ARG A 251 13.76 -0.45 -20.22
CA ARG A 251 15.14 -0.53 -20.73
C ARG A 251 15.95 -1.64 -20.05
N ASP A 252 15.80 -1.81 -18.75
CA ASP A 252 16.47 -2.88 -18.00
C ASP A 252 15.99 -4.28 -18.45
N ASN A 253 14.73 -4.43 -18.87
CA ASN A 253 14.22 -5.69 -19.43
C ASN A 253 14.68 -5.97 -20.87
N LEU A 254 15.22 -4.97 -21.57
CA LEU A 254 15.82 -5.11 -22.90
C LEU A 254 17.34 -5.27 -22.84
N ALA A 255 17.95 -5.11 -21.66
CA ALA A 255 19.39 -5.20 -21.47
C ALA A 255 19.91 -6.61 -21.76
N GLY A 256 21.05 -6.70 -22.45
CA GLY A 256 21.64 -7.98 -22.84
C GLY A 256 22.42 -8.66 -21.71
N ASN A 257 22.82 -7.89 -20.69
CA ASN A 257 23.55 -8.40 -19.54
C ASN A 257 23.28 -7.56 -18.27
N SER A 258 23.61 -8.14 -17.12
CA SER A 258 23.39 -7.50 -15.80
C SER A 258 24.20 -6.22 -15.57
N GLY A 259 25.30 -6.01 -16.31
CA GLY A 259 26.14 -4.81 -16.19
C GLY A 259 25.52 -3.56 -16.81
N GLU A 260 24.50 -3.72 -17.65
CA GLU A 260 23.76 -2.64 -18.29
C GLU A 260 22.59 -2.12 -17.43
N LEU A 261 22.10 -2.93 -16.49
CA LEU A 261 20.98 -2.57 -15.61
C LEU A 261 21.27 -1.27 -14.84
N VAL A 262 20.26 -0.41 -14.75
CA VAL A 262 20.34 0.83 -13.95
C VAL A 262 19.55 0.72 -12.65
N MET A 263 18.46 -0.04 -12.64
CA MET A 263 17.66 -0.26 -11.43
C MET A 263 18.36 -1.26 -10.49
N ARG A 264 17.87 -1.32 -9.25
CA ARG A 264 18.33 -2.33 -8.28
C ARG A 264 18.00 -3.73 -8.78
N SER A 265 18.91 -4.67 -8.57
CA SER A 265 18.74 -6.08 -8.91
C SER A 265 19.11 -6.93 -7.69
N PRO A 266 18.39 -8.05 -7.40
CA PRO A 266 17.33 -8.66 -8.21
C PRO A 266 15.92 -8.09 -7.98
N LYS A 267 15.73 -7.23 -6.97
CA LYS A 267 14.44 -6.62 -6.64
C LYS A 267 14.44 -5.13 -7.05
N PRO A 268 13.99 -4.79 -8.26
CA PRO A 268 13.93 -3.39 -8.70
C PRO A 268 12.84 -2.59 -7.98
N PHE A 269 11.83 -3.26 -7.42
CA PHE A 269 10.74 -2.62 -6.68
C PHE A 269 10.62 -3.24 -5.30
N HIS A 270 10.99 -2.49 -4.27
CA HIS A 270 10.81 -2.88 -2.86
C HIS A 270 9.61 -2.15 -2.25
N PHE A 271 9.62 -0.82 -2.31
CA PHE A 271 8.53 0.01 -1.81
C PHE A 271 8.42 1.29 -2.65
N ALA A 272 7.20 1.72 -2.94
CA ALA A 272 6.93 2.94 -3.69
C ALA A 272 5.87 3.78 -3.00
N ILE A 273 6.13 5.08 -2.86
CA ILE A 273 5.16 6.08 -2.43
C ILE A 273 4.80 6.89 -3.65
N VAL A 274 3.53 6.87 -4.05
CA VAL A 274 3.03 7.62 -5.21
C VAL A 274 2.32 8.86 -4.70
N ASP A 275 2.84 10.04 -5.03
CA ASP A 275 2.13 11.29 -4.83
C ASP A 275 1.10 11.49 -5.95
N GLU A 276 -0.03 12.11 -5.63
CA GLU A 276 -1.15 12.34 -6.58
C GLU A 276 -1.56 11.04 -7.31
N VAL A 277 -1.95 10.03 -6.52
CA VAL A 277 -2.28 8.68 -7.01
C VAL A 277 -3.40 8.64 -8.05
N ASP A 278 -4.32 9.60 -8.01
CA ASP A 278 -5.37 9.79 -9.01
C ASP A 278 -4.77 10.13 -10.37
N SER A 279 -3.89 11.13 -10.44
CA SER A 279 -3.21 11.48 -11.69
C SER A 279 -2.32 10.34 -12.19
N VAL A 280 -1.52 9.74 -11.31
CA VAL A 280 -0.52 8.72 -11.74
C VAL A 280 -1.17 7.37 -12.08
N LEU A 281 -2.05 6.84 -11.25
CA LEU A 281 -2.58 5.48 -11.41
C LEU A 281 -3.92 5.41 -12.16
N ILE A 282 -4.71 6.50 -12.19
CA ILE A 282 -6.02 6.51 -12.85
C ILE A 282 -5.92 7.19 -14.21
N ASP A 283 -5.46 8.43 -14.25
CA ASP A 283 -5.43 9.22 -15.49
C ASP A 283 -4.31 8.73 -16.42
N GLU A 284 -3.08 8.66 -15.91
CA GLU A 284 -1.92 8.23 -16.68
C GLU A 284 -1.76 6.71 -16.74
N GLY A 285 -2.32 5.97 -15.79
CA GLY A 285 -2.20 4.51 -15.72
C GLY A 285 -2.75 3.75 -16.93
N ARG A 286 -3.53 4.41 -17.80
CA ARG A 286 -4.05 3.86 -19.05
C ARG A 286 -3.13 4.07 -20.25
N ASN A 287 -2.14 4.94 -20.14
CA ASN A 287 -1.24 5.28 -21.23
C ASN A 287 -0.04 4.32 -21.24
N PRO A 288 0.09 3.46 -22.27
CA PRO A 288 1.23 2.53 -22.32
C PRO A 288 2.54 3.29 -22.56
N LEU A 289 3.59 2.89 -21.85
CA LEU A 289 4.95 3.34 -22.11
C LEU A 289 5.56 2.45 -23.20
N LEU A 290 5.98 3.07 -24.31
CA LEU A 290 6.49 2.36 -25.49
C LEU A 290 7.92 2.79 -25.79
N ILE A 291 8.81 1.81 -25.96
CA ILE A 291 10.15 2.01 -26.51
C ILE A 291 10.12 1.49 -27.95
N SER A 292 10.35 2.39 -28.90
CA SER A 292 10.52 2.04 -30.31
C SER A 292 12.01 2.11 -30.67
N GLY A 293 12.50 1.12 -31.39
CA GLY A 293 13.84 1.11 -31.98
C GLY A 293 13.76 0.63 -33.42
N GLU A 294 14.63 1.14 -34.29
CA GLU A 294 14.83 0.56 -35.61
C GLU A 294 15.50 -0.80 -35.44
N GLY A 295 14.82 -1.87 -35.81
CA GLY A 295 15.43 -3.19 -35.88
C GLY A 295 16.43 -3.19 -37.03
N ASN A 296 17.72 -3.30 -36.74
CA ASN A 296 18.69 -3.64 -37.78
C ASN A 296 18.32 -5.04 -38.29
N SER A 297 17.68 -5.07 -39.46
CA SER A 297 17.42 -6.28 -40.23
C SER A 297 18.76 -6.96 -40.52
N PHE A 298 18.99 -8.13 -39.92
CA PHE A 298 20.02 -9.07 -40.36
C PHE A 298 19.44 -10.01 -41.41
#